data_AF-A0A9D6SDZ3-F1
#
_entry.id   AF-A0A9D6SDZ3-F1
#
_cell.length_a   1.000
_cell.length_b   1.000
_cell.length_c   1.000
_cell.angle_alpha   90.00
_cell.angle_beta   90.00
_cell.angle_gamma   90.00
#
_symmetry.space_group_name_H-M   'P 1'
#
loop_
_entity.id
_entity.type
_entity.pdbx_description
1 polymer ?
#
loop_
_entity_poly.entity_id
_entity_poly.type
_entity_poly.pdbx_seq_one_letter_code
_entity_poly.pdbx_strand_id
1 'polypeptide(L)'
;MRFLTIPKGSLDPEERVQIESHVIHSFRFLNQIPWTKELKNVPVIAKAHHEKLDGSGYPYHMKAEEIPFQSKMMTISDIFDALTARDRPYKRAVPVERALDIIGQEVKSQLLDPILFQLFLDAKIFEITSKE
;
A
#
# COMPACT_ATOMS: atom_id res chain seq x y z
N MET A 1 25.32 13.51 -13.55
CA MET A 1 25.62 12.14 -13.10
C MET A 1 24.71 11.61 -11.99
N ARG A 2 24.08 12.47 -11.16
CA ARG A 2 23.15 12.09 -10.05
C ARG A 2 22.14 10.98 -10.37
N PHE A 3 21.44 11.05 -11.50
CA PHE A 3 20.43 10.05 -11.88
C PHE A 3 21.01 8.76 -12.48
N LEU A 4 22.24 8.80 -13.02
CA LEU A 4 22.87 7.65 -13.67
C LEU A 4 23.42 6.62 -12.66
N THR A 5 23.43 6.95 -11.36
CA THR A 5 23.86 6.07 -10.28
C THR A 5 22.69 5.38 -9.55
N ILE A 6 21.45 5.59 -9.98
CA ILE A 6 20.27 4.99 -9.35
C ILE A 6 20.22 3.49 -9.72
N PRO A 7 20.34 2.57 -8.74
CA PRO A 7 20.39 1.13 -9.03
C PRO A 7 19.02 0.55 -9.42
N LYS A 8 17.91 1.16 -8.95
CA LYS A 8 16.54 0.70 -9.21
C LYS A 8 15.55 1.86 -9.16
N GLY A 9 14.66 1.91 -10.16
CA GLY A 9 13.64 2.94 -10.28
C GLY A 9 14.17 4.20 -10.97
N SER A 10 13.34 5.25 -10.99
CA SER A 10 13.64 6.53 -11.65
C SER A 10 13.82 7.70 -10.69
N LEU A 11 13.59 7.48 -9.39
CA LEU A 11 13.63 8.51 -8.37
C LEU A 11 14.96 8.47 -7.64
N ASP A 12 15.59 9.63 -7.49
CA ASP A 12 16.67 9.78 -6.53
C ASP A 12 16.14 9.86 -5.08
N PRO A 13 17.03 9.84 -4.06
CA PRO A 13 16.58 9.87 -2.67
C PRO A 13 15.75 11.09 -2.29
N GLU A 14 16.03 12.28 -2.83
CA GLU A 14 15.27 13.50 -2.50
C GLU A 14 13.87 13.45 -3.14
N GLU A 15 13.78 13.02 -4.39
CA GLU A 15 12.50 12.84 -5.09
C GLU A 15 11.63 11.76 -4.42
N ARG A 16 12.25 10.67 -3.95
CA ARG A 16 11.56 9.62 -3.20
C ARG A 16 10.89 10.18 -1.95
N VAL A 17 11.59 11.00 -1.17
CA VAL A 17 11.02 11.65 0.03
C VAL A 17 9.82 12.52 -0.34
N GLN A 18 9.87 13.24 -1.47
CA GLN A 18 8.73 14.04 -1.93
C GLN A 18 7.52 13.17 -2.29
N ILE A 19 7.72 12.03 -2.97
CA ILE A 19 6.63 11.10 -3.28
C ILE A 19 6.04 10.49 -2.01
N GLU A 20 6.89 10.04 -1.08
CA GLU A 20 6.45 9.43 0.19
C GLU A 20 5.69 10.44 1.08
N SER A 21 5.95 11.75 0.93
CA SER A 21 5.27 12.82 1.68
C SER A 21 3.75 12.86 1.48
N HIS A 22 3.21 12.24 0.42
CA HIS A 22 1.77 12.22 0.16
C HIS A 22 0.98 11.63 1.33
N VAL A 23 1.55 10.66 2.06
CA VAL A 23 0.91 10.06 3.24
C VAL A 23 0.73 11.08 4.35
N ILE A 24 1.77 11.90 4.58
CA ILE A 24 1.76 12.95 5.59
C ILE A 24 0.78 14.06 5.20
N HIS A 25 0.79 14.48 3.94
CA HIS A 25 -0.13 15.49 3.43
C HIS A 25 -1.59 15.02 3.54
N SER A 26 -1.89 13.80 3.09
CA SER A 26 -3.22 13.20 3.22
C SER A 26 -3.67 13.13 4.69
N PHE A 27 -2.81 12.68 5.60
CA PHE A 27 -3.14 12.68 7.03
C PHE A 27 -3.47 14.07 7.56
N ARG A 28 -2.70 15.10 7.18
CA ARG A 28 -2.95 16.49 7.58
C ARG A 28 -4.26 17.04 7.02
N PHE A 29 -4.62 16.70 5.79
CA PHE A 29 -5.91 17.10 5.21
C PHE A 29 -7.06 16.38 5.89
N LEU A 30 -6.96 15.05 6.07
CA LEU A 30 -8.02 14.26 6.70
C LEU A 30 -8.25 14.69 8.16
N ASN A 31 -7.23 15.13 8.90
CA ASN A 31 -7.39 15.65 10.27
C ASN A 31 -8.14 16.99 10.36
N GLN A 32 -8.31 17.71 9.26
CA GLN A 32 -9.09 18.96 9.24
C GLN A 32 -10.58 18.71 9.05
N ILE A 33 -10.96 17.49 8.65
CA ILE A 33 -12.36 17.13 8.41
C ILE A 33 -13.02 16.80 9.75
N PRO A 34 -14.20 17.38 10.06
CA PRO A 34 -14.96 17.05 11.26
C PRO A 34 -15.68 15.71 11.07
N TRP A 35 -14.94 14.61 11.19
CA TRP A 35 -15.47 13.27 11.05
C TRP A 35 -16.59 12.97 12.06
N THR A 36 -17.58 12.18 11.62
CA THR A 36 -18.51 11.57 12.55
C THR A 36 -17.80 10.54 13.43
N LYS A 37 -18.46 10.11 14.51
CA LYS A 37 -17.89 9.16 15.48
C LYS A 37 -17.47 7.85 14.81
N GLU A 38 -18.19 7.42 13.78
CA GLU A 38 -17.98 6.19 13.03
C GLU A 38 -16.74 6.27 12.13
N LEU A 39 -16.42 7.46 11.62
CA LEU A 39 -15.33 7.67 10.64
C LEU A 39 -14.09 8.35 11.22
N LYS A 40 -14.08 8.66 12.53
CA LYS A 40 -12.97 9.36 13.21
C LYS A 40 -11.58 8.72 13.02
N ASN A 41 -11.53 7.43 12.70
CA ASN A 41 -10.29 6.68 12.52
C ASN A 41 -9.74 6.73 11.08
N VAL A 42 -10.50 7.27 10.11
CA VAL A 42 -10.07 7.36 8.70
C VAL A 42 -8.68 7.98 8.54
N PRO A 43 -8.32 9.10 9.21
CA PRO A 43 -6.97 9.65 9.12
C PRO A 43 -5.89 8.68 9.59
N VAL A 44 -6.15 7.94 10.67
CA VAL A 44 -5.21 6.96 11.25
C VAL A 44 -5.04 5.75 10.33
N ILE A 45 -6.11 5.32 9.67
CA ILE A 45 -6.06 4.22 8.70
C ILE A 45 -5.25 4.64 7.47
N ALA A 46 -5.55 5.83 6.94
CA ALA A 46 -4.88 6.39 5.78
C ALA A 46 -3.40 6.66 6.01
N LYS A 47 -2.97 7.11 7.21
CA LYS A 47 -1.55 7.43 7.42
C LYS A 47 -0.62 6.21 7.47
N ALA A 48 -1.15 5.00 7.63
CA ALA A 48 -0.35 3.80 7.91
C ALA A 48 -0.39 2.75 6.77
N HIS A 49 -0.98 3.07 5.62
CA HIS A 49 -1.17 2.10 4.53
C HIS A 49 0.10 1.75 3.74
N HIS A 50 1.17 2.52 3.90
CA HIS A 50 2.49 2.20 3.36
C HIS A 50 3.47 1.66 4.42
N GLU A 51 2.99 1.45 5.66
CA GLU A 51 3.76 0.76 6.69
C GLU A 51 3.85 -0.75 6.38
N LYS A 52 4.94 -1.38 6.81
CA LYS A 52 5.20 -2.81 6.61
C LYS A 52 5.42 -3.47 7.96
N LEU A 53 5.03 -4.73 8.11
CA LEU A 53 5.02 -5.40 9.41
C LEU A 53 6.41 -5.45 10.10
N ASP A 54 7.49 -5.45 9.32
CA ASP A 54 8.87 -5.46 9.78
C ASP A 54 9.44 -4.08 10.16
N GLY A 55 8.66 -3.00 9.95
CA GLY A 55 9.08 -1.62 10.17
C GLY A 55 9.83 -0.98 8.99
N SER A 56 10.00 -1.68 7.87
CA SER A 56 10.67 -1.14 6.67
C SER A 56 9.80 -0.18 5.85
N GLY A 57 8.51 -0.08 6.18
CA GLY A 57 7.56 0.84 5.55
C GLY A 57 7.77 2.29 5.96
N TYR A 58 6.89 3.18 5.51
CA TYR A 58 7.00 4.62 5.73
C TYR A 58 5.60 5.22 6.01
N PRO A 59 5.52 6.42 6.62
CA PRO A 59 6.61 7.31 7.02
C PRO A 59 7.06 7.18 8.48
N TYR A 60 6.38 6.38 9.31
CA TYR A 60 6.65 6.28 10.74
C TYR A 60 7.42 5.02 11.13
N HIS A 61 7.65 4.09 10.20
CA HIS A 61 8.38 2.84 10.44
C HIS A 61 7.71 1.97 11.51
N MET A 62 6.38 1.89 11.44
CA MET A 62 5.56 1.15 12.40
C MET A 62 5.81 -0.34 12.30
N LYS A 63 5.86 -1.02 13.44
CA LYS A 63 5.88 -2.49 13.50
C LYS A 63 4.47 -3.06 13.47
N ALA A 64 4.39 -4.37 13.23
CA ALA A 64 3.13 -5.11 13.08
C ALA A 64 2.05 -4.80 14.13
N GLU A 65 2.43 -4.62 15.39
CA GLU A 65 1.55 -4.32 16.53
C GLU A 65 1.02 -2.88 16.55
N GLU A 66 1.69 -1.96 15.86
CA GLU A 66 1.33 -0.53 15.81
C GLU A 66 0.44 -0.21 14.60
N ILE A 67 0.53 -1.02 13.54
CA ILE A 67 -0.23 -0.80 12.30
C ILE A 67 -1.71 -1.16 12.53
N PRO A 68 -2.65 -0.21 12.31
CA PRO A 68 -4.07 -0.50 12.42
C PRO A 68 -4.49 -1.67 11.52
N PHE A 69 -5.36 -2.53 12.03
CA PHE A 69 -5.85 -3.70 11.29
C PHE A 69 -6.44 -3.32 9.92
N GLN A 70 -7.20 -2.23 9.85
CA GLN A 70 -7.75 -1.71 8.60
C GLN A 70 -6.68 -1.23 7.63
N SER A 71 -5.57 -0.67 8.12
CA SER A 71 -4.44 -0.27 7.27
C SER A 71 -3.78 -1.48 6.64
N LYS A 72 -3.58 -2.57 7.39
CA LYS A 72 -3.05 -3.83 6.83
C LYS A 72 -3.92 -4.39 5.70
N MET A 73 -5.25 -4.35 5.87
CA MET A 73 -6.19 -4.73 4.80
C MET A 73 -6.09 -3.80 3.58
N MET A 74 -5.99 -2.49 3.84
CA MET A 74 -5.87 -1.48 2.79
C MET A 74 -4.57 -1.63 2.00
N THR A 75 -3.43 -1.90 2.66
CA THR A 75 -2.14 -2.12 1.98
C THR A 75 -2.21 -3.26 0.97
N ILE A 76 -2.82 -4.40 1.32
CA ILE A 76 -2.98 -5.53 0.40
C ILE A 76 -3.85 -5.12 -0.80
N SER A 77 -4.95 -4.43 -0.52
CA SER A 77 -5.90 -3.98 -1.55
C SER A 77 -5.25 -2.96 -2.50
N ASP A 78 -4.53 -1.99 -1.97
CA ASP A 78 -3.83 -0.93 -2.72
C ASP A 78 -2.73 -1.51 -3.62
N ILE A 79 -1.93 -2.46 -3.11
CA ILE A 79 -0.91 -3.14 -3.92
C ILE A 79 -1.56 -3.92 -5.06
N PHE A 80 -2.63 -4.67 -4.78
CA PHE A 80 -3.33 -5.45 -5.81
C PHE A 80 -3.90 -4.54 -6.91
N ASP A 81 -4.60 -3.50 -6.52
CA ASP A 81 -5.19 -2.53 -7.45
C ASP A 81 -4.10 -1.85 -8.29
N ALA A 82 -3.04 -1.36 -7.65
CA ALA A 82 -1.92 -0.73 -8.36
C ALA A 82 -1.18 -1.63 -9.35
N LEU A 83 -1.18 -2.95 -9.12
CA LEU A 83 -0.58 -3.94 -10.02
C LEU A 83 -1.50 -4.27 -11.21
N THR A 84 -2.80 -4.35 -10.97
CA THR A 84 -3.80 -4.84 -11.94
C THR A 84 -4.51 -3.73 -12.71
N ALA A 85 -4.37 -2.47 -12.29
CA ALA A 85 -4.91 -1.29 -12.94
C ALA A 85 -4.55 -1.23 -14.44
N ARG A 86 -5.58 -1.16 -15.29
CA ARG A 86 -5.46 -1.13 -16.77
C ARG A 86 -5.31 0.28 -17.34
N ASP A 87 -5.67 1.28 -16.56
CA ASP A 87 -5.76 2.70 -16.95
C ASP A 87 -4.42 3.44 -16.88
N ARG A 88 -3.33 2.78 -16.48
CA ARG A 88 -2.01 3.40 -16.38
C ARG A 88 -1.32 3.48 -17.75
N PRO A 89 -1.14 4.68 -18.35
CA PRO A 89 -0.62 4.83 -19.72
C PRO A 89 0.83 4.32 -19.89
N TYR A 90 1.59 4.23 -18.79
CA TYR A 90 3.00 3.84 -18.80
C TYR A 90 3.25 2.37 -18.44
N LYS A 91 2.22 1.60 -18.06
CA LYS A 91 2.39 0.23 -17.59
C LYS A 91 1.17 -0.62 -17.93
N ARG A 92 1.38 -1.73 -18.64
CA ARG A 92 0.34 -2.73 -18.85
C ARG A 92 -0.03 -3.37 -17.51
N ALA A 93 -1.33 -3.61 -17.31
CA ALA A 93 -1.84 -4.35 -16.17
C ALA A 93 -1.10 -5.68 -16.02
N VAL A 94 -0.69 -5.98 -14.78
CA VAL A 94 -0.12 -7.28 -14.44
C VAL A 94 -1.26 -8.30 -14.37
N PRO A 95 -1.12 -9.51 -14.95
CA PRO A 95 -2.12 -10.56 -14.81
C PRO A 95 -2.42 -10.85 -13.33
N VAL A 96 -3.68 -11.17 -13.01
CA VAL A 96 -4.14 -11.39 -11.64
C VAL A 96 -3.28 -12.42 -10.91
N GLU A 97 -3.02 -13.57 -11.54
CA GLU A 97 -2.16 -14.64 -10.98
C GLU A 97 -0.78 -14.10 -10.59
N ARG A 98 -0.18 -13.28 -11.45
CA ARG A 98 1.12 -12.68 -11.20
C ARG A 98 1.07 -11.61 -10.10
N ALA A 99 -0.02 -10.85 -9.99
CA ALA A 99 -0.20 -9.91 -8.90
C ALA A 99 -0.32 -10.64 -7.55
N LEU A 100 -1.08 -11.73 -7.49
CA LEU A 100 -1.20 -12.59 -6.31
C LEU A 100 0.15 -13.22 -5.93
N ASP A 101 0.95 -13.66 -6.90
CA ASP A 101 2.31 -14.17 -6.64
C ASP A 101 3.21 -13.10 -6.01
N ILE A 102 3.16 -11.86 -6.50
CA ILE A 102 3.95 -10.75 -5.96
C ILE A 102 3.57 -10.47 -4.51
N ILE A 103 2.27 -10.39 -4.22
CA ILE A 103 1.78 -10.17 -2.85
C ILE A 103 2.16 -11.36 -1.95
N GLY A 104 2.03 -12.59 -2.45
CA GLY A 104 2.45 -13.79 -1.74
C GLY A 104 3.94 -13.83 -1.42
N GLN A 105 4.80 -13.23 -2.25
CA GLN A 105 6.22 -13.06 -1.93
C GLN A 105 6.44 -12.05 -0.80
N GLU A 106 5.75 -10.90 -0.81
CA GLU A 106 5.84 -9.91 0.28
C GLU A 106 5.33 -10.49 1.62
N VAL A 107 4.30 -11.35 1.58
CA VAL A 107 3.83 -12.10 2.77
C VAL A 107 4.91 -13.08 3.27
N LYS A 108 5.54 -13.85 2.37
CA LYS A 108 6.65 -14.75 2.74
C LYS A 108 7.85 -14.01 3.33
N SER A 109 8.09 -12.78 2.87
CA SER A 109 9.10 -11.87 3.43
C SER A 109 8.66 -11.16 4.71
N GLN A 110 7.50 -11.51 5.29
CA GLN A 110 6.96 -10.94 6.52
C GLN A 110 6.69 -9.43 6.43
N LEU A 111 6.40 -8.91 5.23
CA LEU A 111 6.12 -7.50 5.00
C LEU A 111 4.61 -7.20 5.08
N LEU A 112 3.78 -8.18 4.76
CA LEU A 112 2.32 -8.12 4.75
C LEU A 112 1.71 -9.21 5.64
N ASP A 113 0.49 -8.97 6.11
CA ASP A 113 -0.20 -9.86 7.05
C ASP A 113 -0.69 -11.15 6.35
N PRO A 114 -0.21 -12.34 6.76
CA PRO A 114 -0.55 -13.60 6.10
C PRO A 114 -2.02 -13.99 6.28
N ILE A 115 -2.64 -13.64 7.42
CA ILE A 115 -4.03 -13.99 7.72
C ILE A 115 -4.95 -13.16 6.83
N LEU A 116 -4.66 -11.86 6.69
CA LEU A 116 -5.43 -10.98 5.83
C LEU A 116 -5.25 -11.30 4.35
N PHE A 117 -4.05 -11.69 3.92
CA PHE A 117 -3.86 -12.14 2.54
C PHE A 117 -4.62 -13.44 2.26
N GLN A 118 -4.61 -14.40 3.19
CA GLN A 118 -5.42 -15.61 3.05
C GLN A 118 -6.91 -15.28 2.95
N LEU A 119 -7.42 -14.39 3.79
CA LEU A 119 -8.80 -13.92 3.72
C LEU A 119 -9.14 -13.28 2.37
N PHE A 120 -8.23 -12.47 1.82
CA PHE A 120 -8.39 -11.85 0.49
C PHE A 120 -8.53 -12.90 -0.62
N LEU A 121 -7.78 -14.00 -0.54
CA LEU A 121 -7.86 -15.13 -1.47
C LEU A 121 -9.15 -15.93 -1.31
N ASP A 122 -9.50 -16.30 -0.06
CA ASP A 122 -10.67 -17.12 0.25
C ASP A 122 -11.97 -16.41 -0.13
N ALA A 123 -12.04 -15.10 0.11
CA ALA A 123 -13.15 -14.25 -0.27
C ALA A 123 -13.15 -13.89 -1.77
N LYS A 124 -12.12 -14.31 -2.53
CA LYS A 124 -11.98 -14.06 -3.97
C LYS A 124 -12.11 -12.59 -4.37
N ILE A 125 -11.57 -11.69 -3.54
CA ILE A 125 -11.71 -10.24 -3.74
C ILE A 125 -11.17 -9.82 -5.12
N PHE A 126 -10.11 -10.47 -5.59
CA PHE A 126 -9.52 -10.25 -6.92
C PHE A 126 -10.48 -10.53 -8.10
N GLU A 127 -11.48 -11.39 -7.96
CA GLU A 127 -12.46 -11.65 -9.03
C GLU A 127 -13.48 -10.51 -9.16
N ILE A 128 -13.74 -9.77 -8.08
CA ILE A 128 -14.73 -8.68 -8.05
C ILE A 128 -14.19 -7.48 -8.83
N THR A 129 -12.92 -7.13 -8.59
CA THR A 129 -12.25 -5.98 -9.20
C THR A 129 -11.82 -6.21 -10.65
N SER A 130 -11.74 -7.47 -11.09
CA SER A 130 -11.33 -7.83 -12.46
C SER A 130 -12.46 -7.79 -13.50
N LYS A 131 -13.71 -7.58 -13.06
CA LYS A 131 -14.93 -7.63 -13.90
C LYS A 131 -15.29 -6.29 -14.57
N GLU A 132 -14.50 -5.25 -14.36
CA GLU A 132 -14.58 -3.97 -15.10
C GLU A 132 -13.53 -3.90 -16.23
#